data_AF-A0A174PGB4-F1
#
_entry.id   AF-A0A174PGB4-F1
#
_cell.length_a   1.000
_cell.length_b   1.000
_cell.length_c   1.000
_cell.angle_alpha   90.00
_cell.angle_beta   90.00
_cell.angle_gamma   90.00
#
_symmetry.space_group_name_H-M   'P 1'
#
loop_
_entity.id
_entity.type
_entity.pdbx_description
1 polymer ?
#
loop_
_entity_poly.entity_id
_entity_poly.type
_entity_poly.pdbx_seq_one_letter_code
_entity_poly.pdbx_strand_id
1 'polypeptide(L)'
;MISDILINYIKNAVCRFENEIADMCRKTAEPVFLTKNGEGDLVVMDIETYNRREKMLKLREELLAVEEDRLAGRNGCTLDELDEYLDVLL
;
A
#
# COMPACT_ATOMS: atom_id res chain seq x y z
N MET A 1 9.05 -13.96 -16.10
CA MET A 1 9.94 -15.04 -15.59
C MET A 1 10.07 -15.03 -14.07
N ILE A 2 10.65 -14.00 -13.41
CA ILE A 2 10.71 -13.98 -11.93
C ILE A 2 9.31 -13.82 -11.30
N SER A 3 8.44 -13.01 -11.91
CA SER A 3 7.03 -12.87 -11.51
C SER A 3 6.27 -14.19 -11.55
N ASP A 4 6.43 -14.97 -12.62
CA ASP A 4 5.62 -16.17 -12.85
C ASP A 4 6.04 -17.32 -11.94
N ILE A 5 7.33 -17.47 -11.68
CA ILE A 5 7.86 -18.45 -10.72
C ILE A 5 7.37 -18.12 -9.31
N LEU A 6 7.41 -16.85 -8.92
CA LEU A 6 6.95 -16.40 -7.59
C LEU A 6 5.44 -16.60 -7.42
N ILE A 7 4.65 -16.23 -8.43
CA ILE A 7 3.19 -16.45 -8.44
C ILE A 7 2.88 -17.94 -8.32
N ASN A 8 3.57 -18.80 -9.06
CA ASN A 8 3.33 -20.24 -9.02
C ASN A 8 3.79 -20.88 -7.70
N TYR A 9 4.87 -20.38 -7.10
CA TYR A 9 5.32 -20.79 -5.77
C TYR A 9 4.28 -20.46 -4.69
N ILE A 10 3.77 -19.22 -4.69
CA ILE A 10 2.70 -18.78 -3.78
C ILE A 10 1.44 -19.63 -3.99
N LYS A 11 1.03 -19.84 -5.24
CA LYS A 11 -0.11 -20.69 -5.56
C LYS A 11 0.06 -22.10 -5.00
N ASN A 12 1.22 -22.72 -5.15
CA ASN A 12 1.46 -24.06 -4.60
C ASN A 12 1.48 -24.09 -3.08
N ALA A 13 2.01 -23.05 -2.42
CA ALA A 13 2.02 -22.93 -0.97
C ALA A 13 0.61 -22.74 -0.38
N VAL A 14 -0.26 -22.02 -1.10
CA VAL A 14 -1.60 -21.62 -0.63
C VAL A 14 -2.70 -22.58 -1.12
N CYS A 15 -2.49 -23.32 -2.22
CA CYS A 15 -3.47 -24.16 -2.93
C CYS A 15 -4.27 -25.11 -2.02
N ARG A 16 -3.66 -25.68 -0.97
CA ARG A 16 -4.36 -26.61 -0.07
C ARG A 16 -5.50 -25.97 0.73
N PHE A 17 -5.41 -24.66 0.98
CA PHE A 17 -6.35 -23.92 1.84
C PHE A 17 -6.77 -22.59 1.18
N GLU A 18 -6.67 -22.49 -0.15
CA GLU A 18 -6.86 -21.25 -0.90
C GLU A 18 -8.24 -20.63 -0.62
N ASN A 19 -9.28 -21.45 -0.57
CA ASN A 19 -10.63 -20.99 -0.28
C ASN A 19 -10.77 -20.44 1.14
N GLU A 20 -10.20 -21.13 2.14
CA GLU A 20 -10.30 -20.75 3.55
C GLU A 20 -9.48 -19.49 3.84
N ILE A 21 -8.26 -19.41 3.30
CA ILE A 21 -7.40 -18.23 3.43
C ILE A 21 -8.02 -17.02 2.72
N ALA A 22 -8.56 -17.21 1.51
CA ALA A 22 -9.23 -16.13 0.78
C ALA A 22 -10.49 -15.64 1.51
N ASP A 23 -11.27 -16.55 2.10
CA ASP A 23 -12.44 -16.21 2.89
C ASP A 23 -12.07 -15.50 4.19
N MET A 24 -11.00 -15.94 4.87
CA MET A 24 -10.48 -15.24 6.06
C MET A 24 -10.05 -13.82 5.70
N CYS A 25 -9.19 -13.65 4.69
CA CYS A 25 -8.70 -12.33 4.27
C CYS A 25 -9.85 -11.39 3.93
N ARG A 26 -10.85 -11.85 3.16
CA ARG A 26 -12.02 -11.03 2.79
C ARG A 26 -12.91 -10.66 3.97
N LYS A 27 -13.11 -11.59 4.92
CA LYS A 27 -14.03 -11.37 6.06
C LYS A 27 -13.41 -10.47 7.12
N THR A 28 -12.11 -10.64 7.41
CA THR A 28 -11.44 -9.88 8.46
C THR A 28 -10.87 -8.56 7.94
N ALA A 29 -10.55 -8.47 6.65
CA ALA A 29 -9.74 -7.39 6.09
C ALA A 29 -8.40 -7.22 6.85
N GLU A 30 -7.88 -8.33 7.38
CA GLU A 30 -6.61 -8.39 8.11
C GLU A 30 -5.61 -9.31 7.39
N PRO A 31 -4.29 -9.02 7.47
CA PRO A 31 -3.28 -9.88 6.89
C PRO A 31 -3.20 -11.24 7.61
N VAL A 32 -3.08 -12.31 6.83
CA VAL A 32 -2.81 -13.66 7.33
C VAL A 32 -1.32 -13.95 7.17
N PHE A 33 -0.67 -14.33 8.26
CA PHE A 33 0.74 -14.69 8.28
C PHE A 33 0.91 -16.19 8.12
N LEU A 34 1.65 -16.61 7.11
CA LEU A 34 2.02 -17.99 6.87
C LEU A 34 3.42 -18.22 7.43
N THR A 35 3.50 -19.05 8.46
CA THR A 35 4.75 -19.37 9.14
C THR A 35 5.20 -20.79 8.81
N LYS A 36 6.51 -20.98 8.64
CA LYS A 36 7.13 -22.30 8.61
C LYS A 36 8.08 -22.41 9.80
N ASN A 37 7.90 -23.44 10.62
CA ASN A 37 8.71 -23.65 11.83
C ASN A 37 8.70 -22.48 12.83
N GLY A 38 7.62 -21.69 12.87
CA GLY A 38 7.50 -20.53 13.75
C GLY A 38 8.14 -19.24 13.21
N GLU A 39 8.80 -19.30 12.05
CA GLU A 39 9.31 -18.13 11.34
C GLU A 39 8.29 -17.69 10.27
N GLY A 40 7.98 -16.39 10.23
CA GLY A 40 7.03 -15.83 9.28
C GLY A 40 7.67 -15.67 7.90
N ASP A 41 7.28 -16.52 6.95
CA ASP A 41 7.86 -16.53 5.60
C ASP A 41 7.03 -15.69 4.60
N LEU A 42 5.71 -15.62 4.78
CA LEU A 42 4.81 -14.96 3.82
C LEU A 42 3.62 -14.30 4.51
N VAL A 43 3.16 -13.19 3.94
CA VAL A 43 1.91 -12.52 4.32
C VAL A 43 0.96 -12.53 3.14
N VAL A 44 -0.29 -12.93 3.39
CA VAL A 44 -1.37 -12.95 2.41
C VAL A 44 -2.47 -11.99 2.87
N MET A 45 -3.02 -11.21 1.94
CA MET A 45 -4.09 -10.26 2.23
C MET A 45 -4.96 -10.12 0.98
N ASP A 46 -6.22 -9.72 1.15
CA ASP A 46 -7.07 -9.44 0.00
C ASP A 46 -6.58 -8.20 -0.76
N ILE A 47 -6.78 -8.20 -2.07
CA ILE A 47 -6.23 -7.18 -2.96
C ILE A 47 -6.81 -5.79 -2.71
N GLU A 48 -8.07 -5.70 -2.27
CA GLU A 48 -8.74 -4.43 -2.04
C GLU A 48 -8.22 -3.76 -0.77
N THR A 49 -8.11 -4.52 0.32
CA THR A 49 -7.50 -4.08 1.57
C THR A 49 -6.03 -3.70 1.37
N TYR A 50 -5.27 -4.48 0.59
CA TYR A 50 -3.90 -4.12 0.22
C TYR A 50 -3.85 -2.74 -0.45
N ASN A 51 -4.63 -2.55 -1.51
CA ASN A 51 -4.65 -1.29 -2.25
C ASN A 51 -5.11 -0.11 -1.37
N ARG A 52 -6.09 -0.33 -0.49
CA ARG A 52 -6.55 0.69 0.46
C ARG A 52 -5.43 1.06 1.44
N ARG A 53 -4.73 0.07 1.98
CA ARG A 53 -3.59 0.27 2.89
C ARG A 53 -2.48 1.08 2.22
N GLU A 54 -2.08 0.72 1.00
CA GLU A 54 -1.04 1.44 0.25
C GLU A 54 -1.42 2.90 0.00
N LYS A 55 -2.68 3.16 -0.40
CA LYS A 55 -3.19 4.53 -0.59
C LYS A 55 -3.14 5.34 0.70
N MET A 56 -3.54 4.74 1.83
CA MET A 56 -3.51 5.41 3.12
C MET A 56 -2.09 5.68 3.62
N LEU A 57 -1.14 4.77 3.36
CA LEU A 57 0.27 4.97 3.68
C LEU A 57 0.85 6.12 2.87
N LYS A 58 0.61 6.14 1.55
CA LYS A 58 1.04 7.23 0.69
C LYS A 58 0.48 8.59 1.12
N LEU A 59 -0.82 8.66 1.40
CA LEU A 59 -1.44 9.88 1.91
C LEU A 59 -0.80 10.34 3.23
N ARG A 60 -0.49 9.40 4.13
CA ARG A 60 0.18 9.72 5.39
C ARG A 60 1.58 10.30 5.16
N GLU A 61 2.36 9.73 4.24
CA GLU A 61 3.68 10.25 3.87
C GLU A 61 3.58 11.67 3.31
N GLU A 62 2.63 11.92 2.40
CA GLU A 62 2.39 13.24 1.83
C GLU A 62 1.99 14.27 2.90
N LEU A 63 1.09 13.91 3.81
CA LEU A 63 0.67 14.78 4.91
C LEU A 63 1.81 15.09 5.89
N LEU A 64 2.66 14.09 6.19
CA LEU A 64 3.83 14.31 7.03
C LEU A 64 4.82 15.28 6.38
N ALA A 65 5.09 15.13 5.08
CA ALA A 65 5.97 16.03 4.34
C ALA A 65 5.45 17.48 4.34
N VAL A 66 4.15 17.67 4.09
CA VAL A 66 3.50 19.00 4.14
C VAL A 66 3.60 19.62 5.54
N GLU A 67 3.43 18.81 6.58
CA GLU A 67 3.52 19.30 7.96
C GLU A 67 4.96 19.66 8.37
N GLU A 68 5.95 18.89 7.92
CA GLU A 68 7.37 19.22 8.09
C GLU A 68 7.74 20.52 7.36
N ASP A 69 7.24 20.72 6.14
CA ASP A 69 7.39 21.97 5.38
C ASP A 69 6.81 23.16 6.14
N ARG A 70 5.58 23.01 6.66
CA ARG A 70 4.90 24.03 7.45
C ARG A 70 5.68 24.38 8.72
N LEU A 71 6.20 23.38 9.44
CA LEU A 71 7.02 23.59 10.65
C LEU A 71 8.37 24.25 10.32
N ALA A 72 8.93 23.99 9.14
CA ALA A 72 10.13 24.66 8.64
C ALA A 72 9.87 26.09 8.11
N GLY A 73 8.61 26.57 8.16
CA GLY A 73 8.21 27.90 7.69
C GLY A 73 8.11 28.00 6.17
N ARG A 74 8.09 26.88 5.45
CA ARG A 74 7.73 26.87 4.03
C ARG A 74 6.22 27.00 3.92
N ASN A 75 5.76 28.14 3.42
CA ASN A 75 4.34 28.35 3.15
C ASN A 75 4.00 27.75 1.79
N GLY A 76 2.90 26.99 1.73
CA GLY A 76 2.28 26.63 0.47
C GLY A 76 1.68 27.84 -0.22
N CYS A 77 1.24 27.66 -1.46
CA CYS A 77 0.44 28.62 -2.20
C CYS A 77 -1.00 28.09 -2.36
N THR A 78 -1.93 29.00 -2.60
CA THR A 78 -3.28 28.68 -3.03
C THR A 78 -3.29 28.20 -4.49
N LEU A 79 -4.40 27.61 -4.93
CA LEU A 79 -4.55 27.21 -6.34
C LEU A 79 -4.46 28.43 -7.28
N ASP A 80 -5.08 29.55 -6.90
CA ASP A 80 -5.05 30.78 -7.70
C ASP A 80 -3.62 31.33 -7.86
N GLU A 81 -2.83 31.34 -6.77
CA GLU A 81 -1.41 31.75 -6.82
C GLU A 81 -0.55 30.80 -7.66
N LEU A 82 -0.86 29.50 -7.64
CA LEU A 82 -0.17 28.51 -8.46
C LEU A 82 -0.51 28.71 -9.95
N ASP A 83 -1.77 28.91 -10.27
CA ASP A 83 -2.24 29.14 -11.64
C ASP A 83 -1.61 30.42 -12.22
N GLU A 84 -1.60 31.53 -11.47
CA GLU A 84 -0.90 32.76 -11.86
C GLU A 84 0.60 32.53 -12.12
N TYR A 85 1.27 31.73 -11.29
CA TYR A 85 2.68 31.41 -11.46
C TYR A 85 2.95 30.58 -12.72
N LEU A 86 2.10 29.61 -13.02
CA LEU A 86 2.25 28.73 -14.19
C LEU A 86 1.95 29.48 -15.51
N ASP A 87 0.97 30.38 -15.52
CA ASP A 87 0.64 31.21 -16.68
C ASP A 87 1.79 32.16 -17.07
N VAL A 88 2.67 32.51 -16.13
CA VAL A 88 3.87 33.34 -16.41
C VAL A 88 5.03 32.53 -17.01
N LEU A 89 4.99 31.20 -16.91
CA LEU A 89 6.04 30.30 -17.42
C LEU A 89 5.75 29.72 -18.82
N LEU A 90 4.51 29.85 -19.31
CA LEU A 90 4.06 29.42 -20.64
C LEU A 90 4.04 30.56 -21.64
#